data_AF-A0A8B3LCN5-F1
#
_entry.id   AF-A0A8B3LCN5-F1
#
_cell.length_a   1.000
_cell.length_b   1.000
_cell.length_c   1.000
_cell.angle_alpha   90.00
_cell.angle_beta   90.00
_cell.angle_gamma   90.00
#
_symmetry.space_group_name_H-M   'P 1'
#
loop_
_entity.id
_entity.type
_entity.pdbx_description
1 polymer ?
#
loop_
_entity_poly.entity_id
_entity_poly.type
_entity_poly.pdbx_seq_one_letter_code
_entity_poly.pdbx_strand_id
1 'polypeptide(L)' 'TAIASILGVPVAFFFEDAPGQEPVAGRGFAEDASMAFAVEFCGSPEGLQLNRAFVKIADAKVRRRIIDLVKSLSADDPD' A
#
# COMPACT_ATOMS: atom_id res chain seq x y z
N THR A 1 1.49 21.99 19.74
CA THR A 1 0.10 21.77 19.26
C THR A 1 -0.09 22.08 17.79
N ALA A 2 0.63 23.03 17.18
CA ALA A 2 0.43 23.42 15.77
C ALA A 2 0.66 22.28 14.75
N ILE A 3 1.73 21.48 14.87
CA ILE A 3 2.07 20.49 13.84
C ILE A 3 1.15 19.26 13.85
N ALA A 4 0.69 18.84 15.02
CA ALA A 4 -0.24 17.72 15.18
C ALA A 4 -1.61 18.03 14.53
N SER A 5 -2.09 19.26 14.69
CA SER A 5 -3.32 19.73 14.03
C SER A 5 -3.19 19.83 12.51
N ILE A 6 -2.00 20.17 11.99
CA ILE A 6 -1.74 20.21 10.54
C ILE A 6 -1.76 18.81 9.93
N LEU A 7 -1.23 17.82 10.66
CA LEU A 7 -1.11 16.43 10.20
C LEU A 7 -2.34 15.59 10.55
N GLY A 8 -3.34 16.15 11.24
CA GLY A 8 -4.57 15.45 11.62
C GLY A 8 -4.36 14.33 12.65
N VAL A 9 -3.24 14.35 13.38
CA VAL A 9 -2.90 13.30 14.37
C VAL A 9 -2.99 13.84 15.80
N PRO A 10 -3.32 13.00 16.80
CA PRO A 10 -3.25 13.39 18.19
C PRO A 10 -1.84 13.86 18.57
N VAL A 11 -1.71 14.88 19.42
CA VAL A 11 -0.40 15.41 19.84
C VAL A 11 0.49 14.34 20.49
N ALA A 12 -0.14 13.35 21.13
CA ALA A 12 0.51 12.20 21.76
C ALA A 12 1.34 11.35 20.77
N PHE A 13 1.04 11.40 19.47
CA PHE A 13 1.78 10.72 18.41
C PHE A 13 3.28 11.08 18.38
N PHE A 14 3.64 12.31 18.79
CA PHE A 14 5.04 12.75 18.83
C PHE A 14 5.77 12.41 20.14
N PHE A 15 5.06 11.83 21.11
CA PHE A 15 5.59 11.51 22.44
C PHE A 15 5.58 10.00 22.73
N GLU A 16 5.36 9.17 21.72
CA GLU A 16 5.31 7.70 21.84
C GLU A 16 6.66 7.07 22.23
N ASP A 17 7.78 7.78 21.99
CA ASP A 17 9.15 7.38 22.37
C ASP A 17 9.67 8.11 23.64
N ALA A 18 8.80 8.83 24.36
CA ALA A 18 9.20 9.51 25.59
C ALA A 18 9.38 8.47 26.73
N PRO A 19 10.54 8.43 27.40
CA PRO A 19 10.78 7.45 28.46
C PRO A 19 9.82 7.71 29.63
N GLY A 20 8.78 6.88 29.77
CA GLY A 20 7.84 6.91 30.89
C GLY A 20 6.34 6.78 30.57
N GLN A 21 5.94 6.50 29.33
CA GLN A 21 4.54 6.18 29.01
C GLN A 21 4.43 4.70 28.60
N GLU A 22 3.57 3.94 29.29
CA GLU A 22 3.22 2.59 28.86
C GLU A 22 2.65 2.64 27.43
N PRO A 23 3.08 1.73 26.54
CA PRO A 23 2.64 1.74 25.16
C PRO A 23 1.14 1.45 25.11
N VAL A 24 0.34 2.48 24.83
CA VAL A 24 -1.07 2.30 24.50
C VAL A 24 -1.10 1.59 23.15
N ALA A 25 -1.31 0.28 23.20
CA ALA A 25 -1.52 -0.57 22.04
C ALA A 25 -2.63 0.01 21.15
N GLY A 26 -2.25 0.67 20.05
CA GLY A 26 -3.21 1.44 19.27
C GLY A 26 -2.69 1.85 17.89
N ARG A 27 -2.51 0.88 17.00
CA ARG A 27 -2.60 0.98 15.51
C ARG A 27 -2.33 2.38 14.91
N GLY A 28 -1.16 2.95 15.11
CA GLY A 28 -0.63 4.04 14.30
C GLY A 28 0.44 3.48 13.39
N PHE A 29 0.29 3.58 12.07
CA PHE A 29 1.29 3.13 11.09
C PHE A 29 1.62 1.63 11.03
N ALA A 30 0.62 0.75 11.23
CA ALA A 30 0.69 -0.50 10.50
C ALA A 30 0.44 -0.15 9.02
N GLU A 31 1.50 0.13 8.24
CA GLU A 31 1.39 0.10 6.79
C GLU A 31 0.81 -1.27 6.45
N ASP A 32 -0.44 -1.27 5.97
CA ASP A 32 -1.04 -2.49 5.46
C ASP A 32 -0.09 -2.98 4.36
N ALA A 33 0.48 -4.18 4.52
CA ALA A 33 1.51 -4.68 3.62
C ALA A 33 1.07 -4.63 2.14
N SER A 34 -0.24 -4.64 1.87
CA SER A 34 -0.80 -4.45 0.54
C SER A 34 -0.62 -3.02 -0.02
N MET A 35 -0.66 -1.99 0.83
CA MET A 35 -0.41 -0.60 0.46
C MET A 35 1.06 -0.35 0.17
N ALA A 36 1.97 -0.90 0.98
CA ALA A 36 3.41 -0.80 0.73
C ALA A 36 3.78 -1.42 -0.64
N PHE A 37 3.24 -2.60 -0.93
CA PHE A 37 3.46 -3.28 -2.21
C PHE A 37 2.86 -2.52 -3.41
N ALA A 38 1.68 -1.92 -3.25
CA ALA A 38 1.06 -1.13 -4.29
C ALA A 38 1.86 0.15 -4.61
N VAL A 39 2.45 0.79 -3.60
CA VAL A 39 3.30 1.98 -3.75
C VAL A 39 4.61 1.61 -4.44
N GLU A 40 5.26 0.52 -4.04
CA GLU A 40 6.49 0.03 -4.66
C GLU A 40 6.28 -0.33 -6.14
N PHE A 41 5.18 -1.04 -6.46
CA PHE A 41 4.83 -1.37 -7.84
C PHE A 41 4.56 -0.12 -8.70
N CYS A 42 3.80 0.84 -8.17
CA CYS A 42 3.53 2.12 -8.85
C CYS A 42 4.78 3.03 -8.93
N GLY A 43 5.83 2.75 -8.15
CA GLY A 43 7.11 3.44 -8.25
C GLY A 43 7.95 3.00 -9.45
N SER A 44 7.70 1.80 -9.98
CA SER A 44 8.44 1.27 -11.14
C SER A 44 7.93 1.83 -12.48
N PRO A 45 8.82 2.10 -13.47
CA PRO A 45 8.43 2.48 -14.82
C PRO A 45 7.48 1.47 -15.49
N GLU A 46 7.69 0.18 -15.24
CA GLU A 46 6.90 -0.93 -15.78
C GLU A 46 5.51 -0.98 -15.13
N GLY A 47 5.42 -0.81 -13.81
CA GLY A 47 4.16 -0.82 -13.08
C GLY A 47 3.24 0.34 -13.44
N LEU A 48 3.80 1.54 -13.65
CA LEU A 48 3.04 2.69 -14.16
C LEU A 48 2.50 2.47 -15.58
N GLN A 49 3.32 1.90 -16.47
CA GLN A 49 2.89 1.58 -17.83
C GLN A 49 1.78 0.52 -17.83
N LEU A 50 1.95 -0.54 -17.03
CA LEU A 50 0.94 -1.59 -16.89
C LEU A 50 -0.36 -1.02 -16.33
N ASN A 51 -0.31 -0.23 -15.26
CA ASN A 51 -1.50 0.38 -14.67
C ASN A 51 -2.26 1.25 -15.70
N ARG A 52 -1.55 2.14 -16.40
CA ARG A 52 -2.14 3.02 -17.43
C ARG A 52 -2.78 2.26 -18.59
N ALA A 53 -2.19 1.14 -19.00
CA ALA A 53 -2.76 0.29 -20.04
C ALA A 53 -3.97 -0.50 -19.51
N PHE A 54 -3.84 -1.07 -18.32
CA PHE A 54 -4.84 -1.94 -17.69
C PHE A 54 -6.15 -1.21 -17.39
N VAL A 55 -6.10 0.04 -16.91
CA VAL A 55 -7.31 0.84 -16.62
C VAL A 55 -8.11 1.19 -17.88
N LYS A 56 -7.49 1.18 -19.07
CA LYS A 56 -8.18 1.46 -20.34
C LYS A 56 -8.95 0.24 -20.88
N ILE A 57 -8.77 -0.93 -20.27
CA ILE A 57 -9.43 -2.16 -20.70
C ILE A 57 -10.86 -2.18 -20.16
N ALA A 58 -11.84 -1.97 -21.04
CA ALA A 58 -13.25 -1.93 -20.67
C ALA A 58 -13.79 -3.32 -20.26
N ASP A 59 -13.41 -4.38 -20.98
CA ASP A 59 -13.92 -5.72 -20.74
C ASP A 59 -13.29 -6.37 -19.50
N ALA A 60 -14.13 -6.70 -18.52
CA ALA A 60 -13.73 -7.38 -17.30
C ALA A 60 -13.11 -8.77 -17.54
N LYS A 61 -13.56 -9.49 -18.58
CA LYS A 61 -13.01 -10.80 -18.94
C LYS A 61 -11.58 -10.68 -19.46
N VAL A 62 -11.29 -9.62 -20.22
CA VAL A 62 -9.94 -9.34 -20.71
C VAL A 62 -9.02 -9.00 -19.54
N ARG A 63 -9.46 -8.13 -18.61
CA ARG A 63 -8.71 -7.84 -17.39
C ARG A 63 -8.38 -9.12 -16.61
N ARG A 64 -9.36 -10.02 -16.44
CA ARG A 64 -9.16 -11.31 -15.75
C ARG A 64 -8.09 -12.16 -16.44
N ARG A 65 -8.16 -12.33 -17.75
CA ARG A 65 -7.16 -13.10 -18.53
C ARG A 65 -5.75 -12.55 -18.41
N ILE A 66 -5.58 -11.23 -18.32
CA ILE A 66 -4.27 -10.61 -18.13
C ILE A 66 -3.71 -10.97 -16.75
N ILE A 67 -4.54 -10.92 -15.70
CA ILE A 67 -4.12 -11.34 -14.36
C ILE A 67 -3.75 -12.83 -14.36
N ASP A 68 -4.56 -13.68 -14.98
CA ASP A 68 -4.29 -15.13 -15.06
C ASP A 68 -2.99 -15.40 -15.83
N LEU A 69 -2.72 -14.65 -16.90
CA LEU A 69 -1.46 -14.72 -17.64
C LEU A 69 -0.26 -14.33 -16.76
N VAL A 70 -0.33 -13.17 -16.07
CA VAL A 70 0.75 -12.71 -15.20
C VAL A 70 1.02 -13.73 -14.09
N LYS A 71 -0.02 -14.33 -13.51
CA LYS A 71 0.11 -15.43 -12.54
C LYS A 71 0.82 -16.63 -13.15
N SER A 72 0.41 -17.09 -14.34
CA SER A 72 1.03 -18.25 -15.00
C SER A 72 2.51 -18.07 -15.37
N LEU A 73 2.96 -16.81 -15.50
CA LEU A 73 4.34 -16.47 -15.80
C LEU A 73 5.17 -16.21 -14.53
N SER A 74 4.53 -16.07 -13.37
CA SER A 74 5.20 -15.84 -12.11
C SER A 74 5.81 -17.15 -11.61
N ALA A 75 7.01 -17.10 -11.03
CA ALA A 75 7.68 -18.29 -10.48
C ALA A 75 7.07 -18.76 -9.14
N ASP A 76 6.15 -17.97 -8.59
CA ASP A 76 5.43 -18.26 -7.36
C ASP A 76 4.09 -18.94 -7.72
N ASP A 77 4.13 -20.26 -7.83
CA ASP A 77 2.94 -21.13 -7.75
C ASP A 77 2.92 -21.74 -6.35
N PRO A 78 2.21 -21.09 -5.41
CA PRO A 78 1.55 -21.81 -4.34
C PRO A 78 0.04 -21.57 -4.45
N ASP A 79 -0.69 -22.66 -4.67
CA ASP A 79 -2.13 -22.81 -4.37
C ASP A 79 -2.56 -22.03 -3.11
#